data_AF-A0A3M7NRY2-F1
#
_entry.id   AF-A0A3M7NRY2-F1
#
_cell.length_a   1.000
_cell.length_b   1.000
_cell.length_c   1.000
_cell.angle_alpha   90.00
_cell.angle_beta   90.00
_cell.angle_gamma   90.00
#
_symmetry.space_group_name_H-M   'P 1'
#
loop_
_entity.id
_entity.type
_entity.pdbx_description
1 polymer ?
#
loop_
_entity_poly.entity_id
_entity_poly.type
_entity_poly.pdbx_seq_one_letter_code
_entity_poly.pdbx_strand_id
1 'polypeptide(L)'
;MGVGTGQRRKDAPTRRAWLRQPTATLDLYVKGKHLSYQRGKRNTNPNTSLLKIEGVDDPKAAQFYLGKRVAFVYKASRERQGSKIRVIWGKVTRPHGNSGVVRAKFNHNLPPKSFGASVRVMLYPSSI
;
A
#
# COMPACT_ATOMS: atom_id res chain seq x y z
N MET A 1 24.51 48.87 45.05
CA MET A 1 25.63 47.92 44.95
C MET A 1 25.09 46.53 45.29
N GLY A 2 25.31 45.54 44.44
CA GLY A 2 24.82 44.16 44.63
C GLY A 2 24.49 43.48 43.31
N VAL A 3 25.52 43.14 42.53
CA VAL A 3 25.44 42.40 41.27
C VAL A 3 25.37 40.91 41.61
N GLY A 4 24.30 40.22 41.18
CA GLY A 4 24.12 38.78 41.35
C GLY A 4 24.02 38.09 39.99
N THR A 5 25.13 37.54 39.54
CA THR A 5 25.34 36.82 38.29
C THR A 5 24.72 35.41 38.27
N GLY A 6 24.04 35.10 37.17
CA GLY A 6 24.08 33.80 36.47
C GLY A 6 23.60 32.52 37.18
N GLN A 7 22.58 31.87 36.62
CA GLN A 7 22.78 30.63 35.85
C GLN A 7 21.45 30.13 35.25
N ARG A 8 21.49 29.91 33.93
CA ARG A 8 20.46 29.31 33.10
C ARG A 8 20.02 27.95 33.67
N ARG A 9 18.74 27.80 34.00
CA ARG A 9 18.13 26.47 34.17
C ARG A 9 17.93 25.88 32.78
N LYS A 10 18.68 24.82 32.52
CA LYS A 10 18.66 24.00 31.30
C LYS A 10 17.32 23.29 31.17
N ASP A 11 16.65 23.56 30.05
CA ASP A 11 15.93 22.62 29.18
C ASP A 11 15.35 21.36 29.86
N ALA A 12 14.04 21.38 30.09
CA ALA A 12 13.27 20.17 30.31
C ALA A 12 13.32 19.30 29.02
N PRO A 13 13.55 17.99 29.10
CA PRO A 13 13.57 17.14 27.91
C PRO A 13 12.15 17.07 27.33
N THR A 14 11.95 17.77 26.22
CA THR A 14 10.76 17.72 25.39
C THR A 14 10.51 16.29 24.91
N ARG A 15 9.35 15.73 25.31
CA ARG A 15 8.65 14.59 24.69
C ARG A 15 9.58 13.45 24.23
N ARG A 16 9.85 12.51 25.13
CA ARG A 16 10.30 11.16 24.77
C ARG A 16 9.30 10.55 23.80
N ALA A 17 9.66 10.55 22.52
CA ALA A 17 9.01 9.74 21.51
C ALA A 17 9.13 8.29 21.97
N TRP A 18 8.01 7.70 22.38
CA TRP A 18 7.91 6.27 22.58
C TRP A 18 8.38 5.62 21.28
N LEU A 19 9.56 5.00 21.35
CA LEU A 19 10.06 4.12 20.31
C LEU A 19 8.99 3.05 20.16
N ARG A 20 8.12 3.22 19.16
CA ARG A 20 7.21 2.18 18.73
C ARG A 20 8.12 1.09 18.20
N GLN A 21 8.46 0.13 19.05
CA GLN A 21 9.22 -1.03 18.67
C GLN A 21 8.54 -1.58 17.41
N PRO A 22 9.28 -1.81 16.30
CA PRO A 22 8.72 -2.55 15.20
C PRO A 22 8.47 -3.95 15.75
N THR A 23 7.26 -4.20 16.24
CA THR A 23 6.80 -5.57 16.38
C THR A 23 6.99 -6.17 15.00
N ALA A 24 7.79 -7.24 14.92
CA ALA A 24 7.94 -8.01 13.70
C ALA A 24 6.59 -8.68 13.43
N THR A 25 5.61 -7.90 12.99
CA THR A 25 4.35 -8.40 12.49
C THR A 25 4.71 -9.14 11.22
N LEU A 26 4.54 -10.46 11.25
CA LEU A 26 4.59 -11.29 10.05
C LEU A 26 3.54 -10.74 9.07
N ASP A 27 3.98 -9.90 8.13
CA ASP A 27 3.10 -9.32 7.11
C ASP A 27 2.69 -10.46 6.17
N LEU A 28 1.42 -10.88 6.24
CA LEU A 28 0.84 -11.91 5.36
C LEU A 28 0.61 -11.45 3.91
N TYR A 29 1.21 -10.32 3.53
CA TYR A 29 1.04 -9.68 2.24
C TYR A 29 2.34 -9.07 1.75
N VAL A 30 2.48 -9.03 0.43
CA VAL A 30 3.53 -8.30 -0.26
C VAL A 30 2.98 -6.93 -0.63
N LYS A 31 3.80 -5.90 -0.44
CA LYS A 31 3.44 -4.54 -0.82
C LYS A 31 3.47 -4.41 -2.34
N GLY A 32 2.54 -3.63 -2.87
CA GLY A 32 2.54 -3.21 -4.26
C GLY A 32 2.07 -1.78 -4.40
N LYS A 33 2.15 -1.26 -5.62
CA LYS A 33 1.66 0.07 -6.00
C LYS A 33 0.67 -0.04 -7.14
N HIS A 34 -0.45 0.68 -7.03
CA HIS A 34 -1.37 0.84 -8.14
C HIS A 34 -0.80 1.88 -9.10
N LEU A 35 -0.41 1.46 -10.31
CA LEU A 35 0.26 2.35 -11.27
C LEU A 35 -0.75 3.16 -12.06
N SER A 36 -1.64 2.47 -12.75
CA SER A 36 -2.64 3.05 -13.63
C SER A 36 -3.70 1.99 -13.96
N TYR A 37 -4.73 2.35 -14.71
CA TYR A 37 -5.53 1.34 -15.39
C TYR A 37 -4.84 0.86 -16.66
N GLN A 38 -5.29 -0.29 -17.18
CA GLN A 38 -4.95 -0.69 -18.53
C GLN A 38 -5.31 0.44 -19.49
N ARG A 39 -4.37 0.85 -20.33
CA ARG A 39 -4.55 1.98 -21.23
C ARG A 39 -3.84 1.75 -22.56
N GLY A 40 -4.35 2.41 -23.60
CA GLY A 40 -3.64 2.67 -24.84
C GLY A 40 -3.20 4.13 -24.91
N LYS A 41 -2.79 4.59 -26.10
CA LYS A 41 -2.33 5.98 -26.31
C LYS A 41 -3.41 7.01 -25.93
N ARG A 42 -4.66 6.76 -26.32
CA ARG A 42 -5.80 7.69 -26.13
C ARG A 42 -6.90 7.16 -25.20
N ASN A 43 -6.98 5.84 -25.00
CA ASN A 43 -8.06 5.21 -24.25
C ASN A 43 -7.57 4.63 -22.92
N THR A 44 -8.40 4.72 -21.89
CA THR A 44 -8.15 4.12 -20.57
C THR A 44 -9.29 3.16 -20.25
N ASN A 45 -8.98 1.97 -19.75
CA ASN A 45 -9.93 0.92 -19.40
C ASN A 45 -9.91 0.65 -17.88
N PRO A 46 -10.77 1.33 -17.09
CA PRO A 46 -10.78 1.24 -15.63
C PRO A 46 -11.14 -0.14 -15.07
N ASN A 47 -11.71 -1.03 -15.88
CA ASN A 47 -12.08 -2.39 -15.46
C ASN A 47 -10.86 -3.29 -15.17
N THR A 48 -9.66 -2.82 -15.51
CA THR A 48 -8.42 -3.55 -15.25
C THR A 48 -7.36 -2.60 -14.71
N SER A 49 -6.90 -2.84 -13.49
CA SER A 49 -5.83 -2.09 -12.83
C SER A 49 -4.47 -2.73 -13.09
N LEU A 50 -3.43 -1.90 -13.23
CA LEU A 50 -2.03 -2.32 -13.32
C LEU A 50 -1.35 -2.11 -11.97
N LEU A 51 -0.79 -3.18 -11.42
CA LEU A 51 -0.12 -3.16 -10.12
C LEU A 51 1.36 -3.55 -10.29
N LYS A 52 2.27 -2.79 -9.68
CA LYS A 52 3.67 -3.18 -9.53
C LYS A 52 3.84 -3.79 -8.15
N ILE A 53 4.31 -5.03 -8.09
CA ILE A 53 4.60 -5.72 -6.83
C ILE A 53 6.06 -5.41 -6.46
N GLU A 54 6.32 -5.16 -5.18
CA GLU A 54 7.68 -4.92 -4.69
C GLU A 54 8.53 -6.19 -4.84
N GLY A 55 9.76 -6.06 -5.34
CA GLY A 55 10.68 -7.19 -5.54
C GLY A 55 10.36 -8.11 -6.72
N VAL A 56 9.42 -7.73 -7.61
CA VAL A 56 9.05 -8.52 -8.79
C VAL A 56 9.36 -7.75 -10.05
N ASP A 57 10.45 -8.10 -10.73
CA ASP A 57 10.91 -7.38 -11.92
C ASP A 57 10.71 -8.15 -13.23
N ASP A 58 10.45 -9.45 -13.15
CA ASP A 58 10.24 -10.32 -14.31
C ASP A 58 8.82 -10.87 -14.41
N PRO A 59 8.32 -11.16 -15.63
CA PRO A 59 7.02 -11.78 -15.82
C PRO A 59 6.95 -13.21 -15.26
N LYS A 60 8.09 -13.91 -15.19
CA LYS A 60 8.20 -15.25 -14.58
C LYS A 60 7.95 -15.19 -13.08
N ALA A 61 8.59 -14.24 -12.38
CA ALA A 61 8.36 -14.01 -10.96
C ALA A 61 6.91 -13.54 -10.68
N ALA A 62 6.33 -12.77 -11.61
CA ALA A 62 4.94 -12.32 -11.50
C ALA A 62 3.91 -13.46 -11.58
N GLN A 63 4.24 -14.62 -12.18
CA GLN A 63 3.32 -15.76 -12.28
C GLN A 63 2.94 -16.35 -10.91
N PHE A 64 3.83 -16.28 -9.93
CA PHE A 64 3.54 -16.71 -8.56
C PHE A 64 2.33 -15.98 -7.95
N TYR A 65 2.12 -14.73 -8.36
CA TYR A 65 1.06 -13.89 -7.82
C TYR A 65 -0.29 -14.05 -8.53
N LEU A 66 -0.41 -14.93 -9.52
CA LEU A 66 -1.69 -15.16 -10.20
C LEU A 66 -2.73 -15.77 -9.27
N GLY A 67 -3.96 -15.29 -9.38
CA GLY A 67 -5.07 -15.73 -8.53
C GLY A 67 -5.03 -15.18 -7.09
N LYS A 68 -3.91 -14.60 -6.65
CA LYS A 68 -3.77 -14.02 -5.32
C LYS A 68 -4.74 -12.87 -5.09
N ARG A 69 -5.24 -12.75 -3.86
CA ARG A 69 -6.16 -11.66 -3.47
C ARG A 69 -5.39 -10.36 -3.29
N VAL A 70 -6.01 -9.26 -3.68
CA VAL A 70 -5.45 -7.92 -3.53
C VAL A 70 -6.43 -7.05 -2.74
N ALA A 71 -5.92 -6.25 -1.84
CA ALA A 71 -6.68 -5.28 -1.06
C ALA A 71 -6.14 -3.87 -1.29
N PHE A 72 -7.03 -2.95 -1.66
CA PHE A 72 -6.78 -1.52 -1.53
C PHE A 72 -7.45 -1.03 -0.26
N VAL A 73 -6.64 -0.66 0.74
CA VAL A 73 -7.10 -0.19 2.04
C VAL A 73 -7.02 1.34 2.06
N TYR A 74 -8.11 2.00 2.42
CA TYR A 74 -8.17 3.46 2.49
C TYR A 74 -8.98 3.92 3.70
N LYS A 75 -8.75 5.16 4.11
CA LYS A 75 -9.46 5.80 5.22
C LYS A 75 -10.49 6.80 4.68
N ALA A 76 -11.70 6.75 5.20
CA ALA A 76 -12.77 7.70 4.93
C ALA A 76 -13.06 8.56 6.18
N SER A 77 -13.69 9.71 5.99
CA SER A 77 -14.07 10.61 7.10
C SER A 77 -15.21 10.03 7.94
N ARG A 78 -16.23 9.49 7.28
CA ARG A 78 -17.41 8.89 7.91
C ARG A 78 -17.16 7.43 8.26
N GLU A 79 -17.57 7.08 9.48
CA GLU A 79 -17.56 5.71 9.96
C GLU A 79 -18.62 4.86 9.24
N ARG A 80 -18.28 3.60 8.94
CA ARG A 80 -19.22 2.56 8.54
C ARG A 80 -18.85 1.29 9.30
N GLN A 81 -19.84 0.63 9.89
CA GLN A 81 -19.64 -0.63 10.63
C GLN A 81 -18.54 -0.52 11.70
N GLY A 82 -18.55 0.56 12.48
CA GLY A 82 -17.60 0.78 13.57
C GLY A 82 -16.16 1.12 13.15
N SER A 83 -15.90 1.35 11.85
CA SER A 83 -14.56 1.77 11.40
C SER A 83 -14.57 2.82 10.29
N LYS A 84 -13.51 3.64 10.27
CA LYS A 84 -13.21 4.58 9.19
C LYS A 84 -12.39 3.97 8.06
N ILE A 85 -11.95 2.73 8.24
CA ILE A 85 -11.10 2.00 7.29
C ILE A 85 -12.00 1.20 6.37
N ARG A 86 -11.73 1.29 5.06
CA ARG A 86 -12.49 0.60 4.04
C ARG A 86 -11.54 -0.14 3.12
N VAL A 87 -12.02 -1.24 2.56
CA VAL A 87 -11.21 -2.10 1.71
C VAL A 87 -11.97 -2.36 0.41
N ILE A 88 -11.28 -2.17 -0.70
CA ILE A 88 -11.73 -2.67 -2.01
C ILE A 88 -10.92 -3.93 -2.30
N TRP A 89 -11.61 -5.05 -2.38
CA TRP A 89 -11.00 -6.33 -2.70
C TRP A 89 -10.94 -6.57 -4.20
N GLY A 90 -9.93 -7.33 -4.61
CA GLY A 90 -9.73 -7.79 -5.97
C GLY A 90 -8.87 -9.04 -6.02
N LYS A 91 -8.53 -9.44 -7.24
CA LYS A 91 -7.63 -10.54 -7.54
C LYS A 91 -6.64 -10.19 -8.64
N VAL A 92 -5.45 -10.74 -8.56
CA VAL A 92 -4.48 -10.73 -9.65
C VAL A 92 -4.93 -11.71 -10.73
N THR A 93 -4.85 -11.30 -11.99
CA THR A 93 -5.39 -12.06 -13.13
C THR A 93 -4.32 -12.58 -14.09
N ARG A 94 -3.38 -11.74 -14.52
CA ARG A 94 -2.30 -12.10 -15.46
C ARG A 94 -1.11 -11.16 -15.35
N PRO A 95 0.11 -11.57 -15.72
CA PRO A 95 1.23 -10.63 -15.84
C PRO A 95 0.99 -9.61 -16.95
N HIS A 96 1.70 -8.48 -16.88
CA HIS A 96 1.62 -7.38 -17.84
C HIS A 96 3.00 -6.82 -18.16
N GLY A 97 3.35 -6.86 -19.46
CA GLY A 97 4.64 -6.38 -19.92
C GLY A 97 5.80 -7.22 -19.37
N ASN A 98 7.01 -6.67 -19.46
CA ASN A 98 8.24 -7.38 -19.12
C ASN A 98 8.80 -6.99 -17.74
N SER A 99 8.22 -5.99 -17.07
CA SER A 99 8.77 -5.39 -15.83
C SER A 99 8.11 -5.91 -14.55
N GLY A 100 7.58 -7.14 -14.56
CA GLY A 100 6.94 -7.75 -13.39
C GLY A 100 5.63 -7.07 -12.92
N VAL A 101 5.02 -6.24 -13.76
CA VAL A 101 3.72 -5.62 -13.50
C VAL A 101 2.62 -6.69 -13.68
N VAL A 102 1.55 -6.61 -12.90
CA VAL A 102 0.40 -7.52 -13.01
C VAL A 102 -0.89 -6.76 -13.28
N ARG A 103 -1.83 -7.43 -13.94
CA ARG A 103 -3.21 -6.97 -14.08
C ARG A 103 -4.04 -7.49 -12.92
N ALA A 104 -4.81 -6.60 -12.30
CA ALA A 104 -5.77 -6.95 -11.26
C ALA A 104 -7.18 -6.51 -11.65
N LYS A 105 -8.16 -7.32 -11.27
CA LYS A 105 -9.58 -6.96 -11.30
C LYS A 105 -10.08 -6.83 -9.88
N PHE A 106 -10.68 -5.69 -9.57
CA PHE A 106 -11.30 -5.41 -8.28
C PHE A 106 -12.81 -5.58 -8.38
N ASN A 107 -13.46 -5.92 -7.27
CA ASN A 107 -14.92 -6.05 -7.20
C ASN A 107 -15.61 -4.73 -7.56
N HIS A 108 -15.01 -3.62 -7.14
CA HIS A 108 -15.31 -2.28 -7.62
C HIS A 108 -14.03 -1.67 -8.18
N ASN A 109 -14.13 -1.00 -9.34
CA ASN A 109 -12.99 -0.35 -9.94
C ASN A 109 -12.35 0.62 -8.94
N LEU A 110 -11.02 0.55 -8.80
CA LEU A 110 -10.31 1.46 -7.92
C LEU A 110 -10.52 2.91 -8.39
N PRO A 111 -10.60 3.90 -7.49
CA PRO A 111 -10.70 5.31 -7.88
C PRO A 111 -9.37 5.81 -8.47
N PRO A 112 -9.34 6.78 -9.40
CA PRO A 112 -8.10 7.28 -9.99
C PRO A 112 -7.12 7.89 -8.97
N LYS A 113 -7.65 8.41 -7.85
CA LYS A 113 -6.88 8.90 -6.70
C LYS A 113 -5.96 7.84 -6.07
N SER A 114 -6.21 6.56 -6.35
CA SER A 114 -5.37 5.47 -5.85
C SER A 114 -4.09 5.25 -6.66
N PHE A 115 -3.86 5.95 -7.76
CA PHE A 115 -2.58 5.86 -8.47
C PHE A 115 -1.42 6.31 -7.58
N GLY A 116 -0.33 5.54 -7.59
CA GLY A 116 0.81 5.71 -6.69
C GLY A 116 0.57 5.22 -5.26
N ALA A 117 -0.68 4.95 -4.87
CA ALA A 117 -1.00 4.45 -3.54
C ALA A 117 -0.59 2.98 -3.38
N SER A 118 -0.34 2.59 -2.13
CA SER A 118 0.00 1.22 -1.79
C SER A 118 -1.24 0.31 -1.86
N VAL A 119 -1.01 -0.89 -2.37
CA VAL A 119 -1.95 -2.01 -2.36
C VAL A 119 -1.29 -3.17 -1.65
N ARG A 120 -2.11 -4.02 -1.01
CA ARG A 120 -1.65 -5.22 -0.32
C ARG A 120 -1.97 -6.43 -1.19
N VAL A 121 -0.94 -7.11 -1.70
CA VAL A 121 -1.08 -8.36 -2.44
C VAL A 121 -0.93 -9.50 -1.44
N MET A 122 -2.02 -10.19 -1.16
CA MET A 122 -2.06 -11.27 -0.19
C MET A 122 -1.32 -12.50 -0.73
N LEU A 123 -0.74 -13.32 0.14
CA LEU A 123 -0.08 -14.57 -0.27
C LEU A 123 -1.06 -15.72 -0.54
N TYR A 124 -2.37 -15.49 -0.32
CA TYR A 124 -3.45 -16.46 -0.52
C TYR A 124 -4.40 -16.04 -1.67
N PRO A 125 -5.15 -16.99 -2.28
CA PRO A 125 -5.08 -18.45 -2.09
C PRO A 125 -3.73 -19.03 -2.50
N SER A 126 -3.24 -20.01 -1.75
CA SER A 126 -1.98 -20.68 -2.07
C SER A 126 -2.18 -21.65 -3.23
N SER A 127 -1.26 -21.65 -4.19
CA SER A 127 -1.24 -22.57 -5.34
C SER A 127 0.18 -23.11 -5.58
N ILE A 128 1.03 -23.02 -4.54
CA ILE A 128 2.39 -23.53 -4.54
C ILE A 128 2.39 -24.96 -4.01
#